data_AF-A0A921NPI4-F1
#
_entry.id   AF-A0A921NPI4-F1
#
_cell.length_a   1.000
_cell.length_b   1.000
_cell.length_c   1.000
_cell.angle_alpha   90.00
_cell.angle_beta   90.00
_cell.angle_gamma   90.00
#
_symmetry.space_group_name_H-M   'P 1'
#
loop_
_entity.id
_entity.type
_entity.pdbx_description
1 polymer ?
#
loop_
_entity_poly.entity_id
_entity_poly.type
_entity_poly.pdbx_seq_one_letter_code
_entity_poly.pdbx_strand_id
1 'polypeptide(L)'
;MTSSPKRIAALALLERVRRHEMEDDSRALATLRGEIAELTDRGRALEGELHREAHAAGIESAAYLGDYIRAVRATLAGYEARISQITPEADRLETAVMERFREIKTFQSVRLAGLAANAAARDKLEADAQSEMVLLRWKRG
;
A
#
# COMPACT_ATOMS: atom_id res chain seq x y z
N MET A 1 -13.76 -25.46 -17.75
CA MET A 1 -14.90 -24.52 -17.62
C MET A 1 -14.50 -23.20 -18.22
N THR A 2 -15.07 -22.82 -19.37
CA THR A 2 -14.89 -21.49 -19.97
C THR A 2 -15.54 -20.42 -19.08
N SER A 3 -14.92 -19.25 -18.98
CA SER A 3 -15.39 -18.17 -18.11
C SER A 3 -16.21 -17.16 -18.92
N SER A 4 -17.39 -16.80 -18.44
CA SER A 4 -18.26 -15.85 -19.16
C SER A 4 -17.55 -14.49 -19.38
N PRO A 5 -17.67 -13.86 -20.57
CA PRO A 5 -17.13 -12.53 -20.84
C PRO A 5 -17.58 -11.48 -19.82
N LYS A 6 -18.83 -11.58 -19.34
CA LYS A 6 -19.37 -10.70 -18.29
C LYS A 6 -18.58 -10.85 -16.98
N ARG A 7 -18.19 -12.07 -16.61
CA ARG A 7 -17.40 -12.35 -15.40
C ARG A 7 -15.99 -11.78 -15.52
N ILE A 8 -15.35 -11.92 -16.69
CA ILE A 8 -14.01 -11.36 -16.94
C ILE A 8 -14.05 -9.82 -16.85
N ALA A 9 -15.06 -9.19 -17.45
CA ALA A 9 -15.25 -7.74 -17.37
C ALA A 9 -15.52 -7.27 -15.94
N ALA A 10 -16.36 -7.99 -15.18
CA ALA A 10 -16.63 -7.69 -13.78
C ALA A 10 -15.36 -7.78 -12.92
N LEU A 11 -14.53 -8.82 -13.12
CA LEU A 11 -13.25 -8.94 -12.40
C LEU A 11 -12.27 -7.81 -12.74
N ALA A 12 -12.24 -7.37 -14.00
CA ALA A 12 -11.42 -6.21 -14.39
C ALA A 12 -11.90 -4.90 -13.75
N LEU A 13 -13.22 -4.73 -13.64
CA LEU A 13 -13.80 -3.58 -12.93
C LEU A 13 -13.45 -3.62 -11.43
N LEU A 14 -13.63 -4.78 -10.78
CA LEU A 14 -13.27 -4.96 -9.37
C LEU A 14 -11.77 -4.68 -9.13
N GLU A 15 -10.89 -5.16 -10.01
CA GLU A 15 -9.46 -4.87 -9.95
C GLU A 15 -9.18 -3.35 -9.97
N ARG A 16 -9.86 -2.62 -10.86
CA ARG A 16 -9.71 -1.16 -10.98
C ARG A 16 -10.22 -0.42 -9.75
N VAL A 17 -11.39 -0.80 -9.24
CA VAL A 17 -11.97 -0.18 -8.04
C VAL A 17 -11.06 -0.40 -6.83
N ARG A 18 -10.61 -1.64 -6.60
CA ARG A 18 -9.72 -1.93 -5.47
C ARG A 18 -8.37 -1.25 -5.58
N ARG A 19 -7.86 -1.08 -6.80
CA ARG A 19 -6.62 -0.32 -7.03
C ARG A 19 -6.77 1.14 -6.63
N HIS A 20 -7.88 1.78 -7.00
CA HIS A 20 -8.15 3.16 -6.60
C HIS A 20 -8.26 3.29 -5.08
N GLU A 21 -9.01 2.42 -4.42
CA GLU A 21 -9.13 2.41 -2.95
C GLU A 21 -7.77 2.21 -2.28
N MET A 22 -6.94 1.27 -2.78
CA MET A 22 -5.59 1.04 -2.28
C MET A 22 -4.70 2.28 -2.45
N GLU A 23 -4.83 3.01 -3.58
CA GLU A 23 -4.08 4.24 -3.84
C GLU A 23 -4.52 5.39 -2.93
N ASP A 24 -5.81 5.49 -2.59
CA ASP A 24 -6.33 6.42 -1.60
C ASP A 24 -5.74 6.12 -0.21
N ASP A 25 -5.85 4.86 0.24
CA ASP A 25 -5.34 4.42 1.55
C ASP A 25 -3.81 4.60 1.64
N SER A 26 -3.08 4.34 0.54
CA SER A 26 -1.63 4.51 0.47
C SER A 26 -1.22 5.98 0.61
N ARG A 27 -1.97 6.92 0.02
CA ARG A 27 -1.71 8.36 0.16
C ARG A 27 -1.96 8.84 1.59
N ALA A 28 -3.04 8.38 2.21
CA ALA A 28 -3.33 8.67 3.62
C ALA A 28 -2.21 8.11 4.53
N LEU A 29 -1.80 6.86 4.31
CA LEU A 29 -0.71 6.23 5.04
C LEU A 29 0.61 6.99 4.91
N ALA A 30 0.97 7.38 3.69
CA ALA A 30 2.18 8.15 3.43
C ALA A 30 2.18 9.49 4.19
N THR A 31 1.03 10.15 4.28
CA THR A 31 0.87 11.39 5.05
C THR A 31 1.14 11.16 6.54
N LEU A 32 0.52 10.13 7.14
CA LEU A 32 0.71 9.82 8.56
C LEU A 32 2.14 9.36 8.88
N ARG A 33 2.73 8.50 8.05
CA ARG A 33 4.13 8.09 8.22
C ARG A 33 5.10 9.27 8.06
N GLY A 34 4.79 10.22 7.18
CA GLY A 34 5.51 11.48 7.05
C GLY A 34 5.46 12.32 8.33
N GLU A 35 4.26 12.50 8.90
CA GLU A 35 4.08 13.22 10.18
C GLU A 35 4.85 12.53 11.33
N ILE A 36 4.79 11.20 11.43
CA ILE A 36 5.55 10.43 12.43
C ILE A 36 7.06 10.66 12.26
N ALA A 37 7.57 10.60 11.03
CA ALA A 37 8.99 10.79 10.75
C ALA A 37 9.43 12.23 11.12
N GLU A 38 8.65 13.24 10.74
CA GLU A 38 8.92 14.64 11.06
C GLU A 38 8.96 14.89 12.57
N LEU A 39 7.98 14.37 13.31
CA LEU A 39 7.95 14.49 14.78
C LEU A 39 9.12 13.77 15.44
N THR A 40 9.51 12.60 14.92
CA THR A 40 10.67 11.84 15.41
C THR A 40 11.96 12.61 15.19
N ASP A 41 12.15 13.18 14.00
CA ASP A 41 13.36 13.93 13.67
C ASP A 41 13.45 15.26 14.45
N ARG A 42 12.32 15.95 14.65
CA ARG A 42 12.24 17.11 15.54
C ARG A 42 12.59 16.74 16.98
N GLY A 43 12.12 15.60 17.47
CA GLY A 43 12.47 15.10 18.80
C GLY A 43 13.97 14.87 18.95
N ARG A 44 14.59 14.15 18.01
CA ARG A 44 16.05 13.91 18.01
C ARG A 44 16.86 15.21 17.93
N ALA A 45 16.42 16.16 17.10
CA ALA A 45 17.08 17.46 16.97
C ALA A 45 17.05 18.22 18.30
N LEU A 46 15.88 18.26 18.96
CA LEU A 46 15.68 18.93 20.24
C LEU A 46 16.48 18.27 21.38
N GLU A 47 16.55 16.94 21.42
CA GLU A 47 17.42 16.22 22.36
C GLU A 47 18.90 16.53 22.12
N GLY A 48 19.32 16.59 20.85
CA GLY A 48 20.68 16.95 20.48
C GLY A 48 21.04 18.39 20.86
N GLU A 49 20.10 19.33 20.70
CA GLU A 49 20.25 20.72 21.17
C GLU A 49 20.41 20.77 22.68
N LEU A 50 19.51 20.10 23.41
CA LEU A 50 19.56 20.04 24.87
C LEU A 50 20.91 19.48 25.37
N HIS A 51 21.42 18.43 24.74
CA HIS A 51 22.71 17.85 25.10
C HIS A 51 23.87 18.83 24.88
N ARG A 52 23.90 19.53 23.75
CA ARG A 52 24.93 20.54 23.46
C ARG A 52 24.89 21.70 24.46
N GLU A 53 23.69 22.18 24.76
CA GLU A 53 23.49 23.35 25.61
C GLU A 53 23.77 23.03 27.09
N ALA A 54 23.43 21.84 27.56
CA ALA A 54 23.79 21.35 28.89
C ALA A 54 25.31 21.26 29.10
N HIS A 55 26.08 20.95 28.05
CA HIS A 55 27.55 20.90 28.10
C HIS A 55 28.23 22.27 27.95
N ALA A 56 27.55 23.26 27.34
CA ALA A 56 28.08 24.59 27.10
C ALA A 56 27.73 25.61 28.21
N ALA A 57 26.79 25.28 29.11
CA ALA A 57 26.30 26.19 30.13
C ALA A 57 27.34 26.50 31.23
N GLY A 58 27.65 27.78 31.44
CA GLY A 58 28.43 28.29 32.57
C GLY A 58 27.57 28.52 33.84
N ILE A 59 28.21 28.94 34.93
CA ILE A 59 27.55 29.12 36.25
C ILE A 59 26.36 30.10 36.20
N GLU A 60 26.39 31.09 35.29
CA GLU A 60 25.36 32.12 35.15
C GLU A 60 24.07 31.63 34.46
N SER A 61 24.13 30.60 33.62
CA SER A 61 22.95 30.03 32.94
C SER A 61 22.25 28.93 33.74
N ALA A 62 22.82 28.51 34.87
CA ALA A 62 22.25 27.48 35.75
C ALA A 62 20.86 27.82 36.28
N ALA A 63 20.53 29.11 36.43
CA ALA A 63 19.22 29.57 36.91
C ALA A 63 18.07 29.29 35.92
N TYR A 64 18.34 29.31 34.61
CA TYR A 64 17.32 29.14 33.56
C TYR A 64 17.31 27.72 32.97
N LEU A 65 18.40 26.97 33.17
CA LEU A 65 18.58 25.62 32.62
C LEU A 65 17.48 24.64 33.09
N GLY A 66 17.03 24.76 34.34
CA GLY A 66 15.96 23.90 34.87
C GLY A 66 14.61 24.10 34.19
N ASP A 67 14.24 25.35 33.92
CA ASP A 67 12.98 25.68 33.22
C ASP A 67 13.05 25.28 31.75
N TYR A 68 14.20 25.51 31.12
CA TYR A 68 14.44 25.06 29.75
C TYR A 68 14.35 23.54 29.61
N ILE A 69 15.02 22.76 30.47
CA ILE A 69 14.93 21.29 30.47
C ILE A 69 13.48 20.83 30.62
N ARG A 70 12.71 21.47 31.51
CA ARG A 70 11.28 21.15 31.70
C ARG A 70 10.47 21.42 30.44
N ALA A 71 10.68 22.57 29.79
CA ALA A 71 10.00 22.92 28.54
C ALA A 71 10.35 21.96 27.39
N VAL A 72 11.62 21.59 27.26
CA VAL A 72 12.08 20.60 26.27
C VAL A 72 11.40 19.24 26.50
N ARG A 73 11.40 18.75 27.74
CA ARG A 73 10.74 17.47 28.09
C ARG A 73 9.23 17.51 27.82
N ALA A 74 8.56 18.61 28.13
CA ALA A 74 7.14 18.76 27.83
C ALA A 74 6.87 18.73 26.31
N THR A 75 7.76 19.34 25.53
CA THR A 75 7.68 19.33 24.06
C THR A 75 7.89 17.93 23.49
N LEU A 76 8.91 17.21 23.97
CA LEU A 76 9.17 15.81 23.57
C LEU A 76 7.99 14.90 23.91
N ALA A 77 7.43 15.01 25.12
CA ALA A 77 6.24 14.27 25.52
C ALA A 77 5.02 14.60 24.63
N GLY A 78 4.92 15.85 24.16
CA GLY A 78 3.90 16.26 23.18
C GLY A 78 4.07 15.55 21.82
N TYR A 79 5.30 15.47 21.31
CA TYR A 79 5.60 14.73 20.07
C TYR A 79 5.30 13.24 20.22
N GLU A 80 5.73 12.60 21.32
CA GLU A 80 5.46 11.19 21.59
C GLU A 80 3.96 10.89 21.73
N ALA A 81 3.21 11.77 22.41
CA ALA A 81 1.77 11.64 22.54
C ALA A 81 1.09 11.75 21.16
N ARG A 82 1.54 12.69 20.31
CA ARG A 82 1.01 12.83 18.96
C ARG A 82 1.32 11.61 18.09
N ILE A 83 2.55 11.11 18.12
CA ILE A 83 2.94 9.87 17.42
C ILE A 83 2.06 8.70 17.89
N SER A 84 1.87 8.56 19.20
CA SER A 84 1.03 7.51 19.80
C SER A 84 -0.44 7.62 19.38
N GLN A 85 -0.95 8.83 19.14
CA GLN A 85 -2.32 9.05 18.65
C GLN A 85 -2.49 8.64 17.18
N ILE A 86 -1.50 8.92 16.32
CA ILE A 86 -1.61 8.70 14.87
C ILE A 86 -1.13 7.31 14.42
N THR A 87 -0.29 6.64 15.21
CA THR A 87 0.27 5.31 14.89
C THR A 87 -0.81 4.24 14.66
N PRO A 88 -1.86 4.11 15.49
CA PRO A 88 -2.90 3.09 15.27
C PRO A 88 -3.61 3.25 13.92
N GLU A 89 -3.84 4.48 13.48
CA GLU A 89 -4.47 4.76 12.19
C GLU A 89 -3.52 4.45 11.02
N ALA A 90 -2.22 4.75 11.16
CA ALA A 90 -1.22 4.34 10.18
C ALA A 90 -1.15 2.81 10.05
N ASP A 91 -1.14 2.07 11.16
CA ASP A 91 -1.09 0.61 11.13
C ASP A 91 -2.39 -0.01 10.55
N ARG A 92 -3.54 0.63 10.82
CA ARG A 92 -4.83 0.26 10.22
C ARG A 92 -4.80 0.43 8.70
N LEU A 93 -4.30 1.56 8.21
CA LEU A 93 -4.18 1.84 6.77
C LEU A 93 -3.17 0.91 6.10
N GLU A 94 -2.05 0.60 6.76
CA GLU A 94 -1.08 -0.38 6.27
C GLU A 94 -1.72 -1.76 6.07
N THR A 95 -2.47 -2.22 7.07
CA THR A 95 -3.25 -3.47 6.97
C THR A 95 -4.25 -3.41 5.82
N ALA A 96 -4.98 -2.30 5.67
CA ALA A 96 -5.96 -2.11 4.60
C ALA A 96 -5.30 -2.17 3.21
N VAL A 97 -4.16 -1.51 3.01
CA VAL A 97 -3.39 -1.55 1.76
C VAL A 97 -2.97 -2.98 1.43
N MET A 98 -2.47 -3.73 2.42
CA MET A 98 -2.07 -5.13 2.22
C MET A 98 -3.26 -6.02 1.84
N GLU A 99 -4.42 -5.87 2.48
CA GLU A 99 -5.63 -6.63 2.15
C GLU A 99 -6.14 -6.29 0.74
N ARG A 100 -6.19 -5.01 0.38
CA ARG A 100 -6.60 -4.58 -0.96
C ARG A 100 -5.65 -5.11 -2.04
N PHE A 101 -4.35 -5.14 -1.77
CA PHE A 101 -3.38 -5.77 -2.65
C PHE A 101 -3.66 -7.27 -2.85
N ARG A 102 -3.95 -8.01 -1.77
CA ARG A 102 -4.33 -9.43 -1.84
C ARG A 102 -5.60 -9.66 -2.67
N GLU A 103 -6.62 -8.81 -2.50
CA GLU A 103 -7.85 -8.86 -3.28
C GLU A 103 -7.59 -8.60 -4.78
N ILE A 104 -6.81 -7.56 -5.11
CA ILE A 104 -6.40 -7.26 -6.50
C ILE A 104 -5.73 -8.47 -7.13
N LYS A 105 -4.80 -9.12 -6.42
CA LYS A 105 -4.10 -10.31 -6.93
C LYS A 105 -5.02 -11.51 -7.10
N THR A 106 -6.00 -11.67 -6.21
CA THR A 106 -7.02 -12.70 -6.34
C THR A 106 -7.86 -12.48 -7.60
N PHE A 107 -8.39 -11.27 -7.81
CA PHE A 107 -9.19 -10.95 -8.99
C PHE A 107 -8.39 -11.07 -10.29
N GLN A 108 -7.15 -10.56 -10.29
CA GLN A 108 -6.22 -10.67 -11.41
C GLN A 108 -5.98 -12.13 -11.79
N SER A 109 -5.69 -12.99 -10.82
CA SER A 109 -5.41 -14.42 -11.05
C SER A 109 -6.61 -15.15 -11.64
N VAL A 110 -7.81 -14.97 -11.07
CA VAL A 110 -9.05 -15.58 -11.59
C VAL A 110 -9.38 -15.07 -12.99
N ARG A 111 -9.16 -13.78 -13.25
CA ARG A 111 -9.40 -13.17 -14.56
C ARG A 111 -8.47 -13.73 -15.63
N LEU A 112 -7.17 -13.82 -15.33
CA LEU A 112 -6.17 -14.34 -16.26
C LEU A 112 -6.41 -15.83 -16.57
N ALA A 113 -6.73 -16.64 -15.54
CA ALA A 113 -7.10 -18.04 -15.74
C ALA A 113 -8.34 -18.17 -16.64
N GLY A 114 -9.36 -17.32 -16.45
CA GLY A 114 -10.55 -17.29 -17.30
C GLY A 114 -10.26 -16.89 -18.75
N LEU A 115 -9.36 -15.93 -18.97
CA LEU A 115 -8.91 -15.53 -20.32
C LEU A 115 -8.16 -16.67 -21.01
N ALA A 116 -7.24 -17.32 -20.32
CA ALA A 116 -6.48 -18.45 -20.84
C ALA A 116 -7.39 -19.63 -21.21
N ALA A 117 -8.35 -19.97 -20.35
CA ALA A 117 -9.34 -21.03 -20.64
C ALA A 117 -10.21 -20.71 -21.86
N ASN A 118 -10.58 -19.44 -22.06
CA ASN A 118 -11.35 -19.02 -23.22
C ASN A 118 -10.52 -19.03 -24.52
N ALA A 119 -9.24 -18.64 -24.44
CA ALA A 119 -8.33 -18.74 -25.58
C ALA A 119 -8.15 -20.20 -26.00
N ALA A 120 -7.81 -21.09 -25.06
CA ALA A 120 -7.65 -22.51 -25.34
C ALA A 120 -8.91 -23.17 -25.92
N ALA A 121 -10.10 -22.74 -25.48
CA ALA A 121 -11.36 -23.23 -26.04
C ALA A 121 -11.57 -22.76 -27.49
N ARG A 122 -11.17 -21.52 -27.83
CA ARG A 122 -11.23 -21.01 -29.20
C ARG A 122 -10.24 -21.73 -30.09
N ASP A 123 -9.00 -21.86 -29.66
CA ASP A 123 -7.94 -22.56 -30.39
C ASP A 123 -8.35 -24.00 -30.71
N LYS A 124 -8.98 -24.69 -29.74
CA LYS A 124 -9.52 -26.03 -29.94
C LYS A 124 -10.61 -26.05 -31.02
N LEU A 125 -11.59 -25.13 -30.95
CA LEU A 125 -12.66 -25.04 -31.95
C LEU A 125 -12.11 -24.76 -33.35
N GLU A 126 -11.11 -23.88 -33.46
CA GLU A 126 -10.44 -23.58 -34.73
C GLU A 126 -9.68 -24.78 -35.28
N ALA A 127 -8.96 -25.52 -34.42
CA ALA A 127 -8.25 -26.73 -34.81
C ALA A 127 -9.20 -27.86 -35.27
N ASP A 128 -10.32 -28.04 -34.56
CA ASP A 128 -11.35 -29.01 -34.93
C ASP A 128 -11.98 -28.66 -36.30
N ALA A 129 -12.30 -27.37 -36.53
CA ALA A 129 -12.85 -26.91 -37.81
C ALA A 129 -11.85 -27.04 -38.98
N GLN A 130 -10.56 -26.75 -38.75
CA GLN A 130 -9.51 -26.96 -39.74
C GLN A 130 -9.35 -28.45 -40.09
N SER A 131 -9.39 -29.32 -39.09
CA SER A 131 -9.30 -30.78 -39.28
C SER A 131 -10.47 -31.30 -40.11
N GLU A 132 -11.69 -30.81 -39.85
CA GLU A 132 -12.88 -31.18 -40.63
C GLU A 132 -12.77 -30.74 -42.10
N MET A 133 -12.29 -29.52 -42.36
CA MET A 133 -12.05 -29.05 -43.73
C MET A 133 -11.03 -29.89 -44.49
N VAL A 134 -9.94 -30.32 -43.83
CA VAL A 134 -8.92 -31.20 -44.42
C VAL A 134 -9.55 -32.55 -44.81
N LEU A 135 -10.35 -33.14 -43.92
CA LEU A 135 -11.03 -34.40 -44.18
C LEU A 135 -12.03 -34.30 -45.34
N LEU A 136 -12.80 -33.20 -45.42
CA LEU A 136 -13.74 -32.97 -46.52
C LEU A 136 -13.03 -32.78 -47.86
N ARG A 137 -11.86 -32.14 -47.88
CA ARG A 137 -11.03 -32.00 -49.09
C ARG A 137 -10.48 -33.35 -49.54
N TRP A 138 -10.03 -34.18 -48.60
CA TRP A 138 -9.49 -35.51 -48.91
C TRP A 138 -10.56 -36.49 -49.41
N LYS A 139 -11.82 -36.34 -48.98
CA LYS A 139 -12.95 -37.15 -49.50
C LYS A 139 -13.45 -36.74 -50.88
N ARG A 140 -13.09 -35.56 -51.39
CA ARG A 140 -13.54 -35.03 -52.70
C ARG A 140 -12.49 -35.14 -53.81
N GLY A 141 -11.24 -35.44 -53.47
CA GLY A 141 -10.16 -35.73 -54.42
C GLY A 141 -9.96 -37.23 -54.54
#